data_AF-A0A1V4YUJ6-F1
#
_entry.id   AF-A0A1V4YUJ6-F1
#
_cell.length_a   1.000
_cell.length_b   1.000
_cell.length_c   1.000
_cell.angle_alpha   90.00
_cell.angle_beta   90.00
_cell.angle_gamma   90.00
#
_symmetry.space_group_name_H-M   'P 1'
#
loop_
_entity.id
_entity.type
_entity.pdbx_description
1 polymer ?
#
loop_
_entity_poly.entity_id
_entity_poly.type
_entity_poly.pdbx_seq_one_letter_code
_entity_poly.pdbx_strand_id
1 'polypeptide(L)'
;MDLQEDLHWAIGRNRKKVSIGVHDMAHIKPPFKYQAVDPEFTFIPLDFTEPMSMTEILEKHPKGVRFAHLVDGLSKYPLITDSNGNVLSFPPIINGTLTRVHEGTTDLFIDVTGLSDAVYTALIIVTSALAERGGQVEFVRIINANGTESLTPDMTPEIRKLTSKEVLDLSGIELSLEEIAEMLERMRFGAKVMEDGTVEVQVPGYRADILDNSDLIEDIAIAYGYKNIKPILPMNATIGTQHPVSMERGHVRSIMVGLGYSEVMPFTLTSEKVHFQWMCRPVTDDVTCVMHPISEDQTIVRTTLLPNLMEILSLNQHRELPQRIFEVGEVVVNGKNGLHLAAVSIHAAANFTEVRELVDALMREKQISYEVVESEDPAFIAGRRADIIVNGTKVGVMGELYPQVLVNFGLGQPVVGFEIKLL
;
A
#
# COMPACT_ATOMS: atom_id res chain seq x y z
N MET A 1 -15.75 21.12 -13.93
CA MET A 1 -16.24 20.05 -13.02
C MET A 1 -15.18 18.97 -12.85
N ASP A 2 -14.55 18.47 -13.92
CA ASP A 2 -13.53 17.41 -13.81
C ASP A 2 -12.38 17.72 -12.83
N LEU A 3 -11.81 18.94 -12.90
CA LEU A 3 -10.79 19.41 -11.95
C LEU A 3 -11.23 19.29 -10.48
N GLN A 4 -12.51 19.56 -10.19
CA GLN A 4 -13.04 19.47 -8.83
C GLN A 4 -13.05 18.01 -8.34
N GLU A 5 -13.50 17.07 -9.17
CA GLU A 5 -13.53 15.64 -8.82
C GLU A 5 -12.11 15.06 -8.70
N ASP A 6 -11.17 15.49 -9.55
CA ASP A 6 -9.76 15.10 -9.46
C ASP A 6 -9.13 15.56 -8.13
N LEU A 7 -9.39 16.81 -7.74
CA LEU A 7 -8.89 17.34 -6.46
C LEU A 7 -9.58 16.69 -5.25
N HIS A 8 -10.87 16.34 -5.35
CA HIS A 8 -11.55 15.56 -4.30
C HIS A 8 -10.93 14.19 -4.11
N TRP A 9 -10.55 13.51 -5.20
CA TRP A 9 -9.94 12.20 -5.17
C TRP A 9 -8.50 12.26 -4.64
N ALA A 10 -7.67 13.13 -5.21
CA ALA A 10 -6.25 13.24 -4.88
C ALA A 10 -6.02 13.94 -3.53
N ILE A 11 -6.08 15.27 -3.51
CA ILE A 11 -5.79 16.09 -2.32
C ILE A 11 -6.82 15.83 -1.22
N GLY A 12 -8.09 15.69 -1.61
CA GLY A 12 -9.20 15.47 -0.68
C GLY A 12 -9.28 14.07 -0.10
N ARG A 13 -8.49 13.09 -0.58
CA ARG A 13 -8.59 11.66 -0.21
C ARG A 13 -10.04 11.18 -0.27
N ASN A 14 -10.65 11.32 -1.45
CA ASN A 14 -12.07 11.07 -1.69
C ASN A 14 -12.98 11.89 -0.74
N ARG A 15 -12.75 13.21 -0.70
CA ARG A 15 -13.48 14.21 0.10
C ARG A 15 -13.32 14.16 1.62
N LYS A 16 -12.61 13.16 2.16
CA LYS A 16 -12.35 13.03 3.60
C LYS A 16 -11.60 14.22 4.20
N LYS A 17 -10.69 14.83 3.45
CA LYS A 17 -9.87 15.96 3.89
C LYS A 17 -10.31 17.31 3.35
N VAL A 18 -10.84 17.34 2.13
CA VAL A 18 -11.19 18.56 1.39
C VAL A 18 -12.44 18.31 0.57
N SER A 19 -13.44 19.18 0.71
CA SER A 19 -14.58 19.29 -0.18
C SER A 19 -14.62 20.68 -0.79
N ILE A 20 -14.93 20.73 -2.07
CA ILE A 20 -14.93 21.95 -2.89
C ILE A 20 -16.35 22.11 -3.40
N GLY A 21 -16.97 23.25 -3.09
CA GLY A 21 -18.22 23.70 -3.69
C GLY A 21 -17.93 24.75 -4.77
N VAL A 22 -18.63 24.63 -5.89
CA VAL A 22 -18.61 25.64 -6.96
C VAL A 22 -20.05 26.05 -7.19
N HIS A 23 -20.32 27.34 -7.06
CA HIS A 23 -21.65 27.90 -6.97
C HIS A 23 -21.83 29.03 -7.98
N ASP A 24 -22.99 29.11 -8.62
CA ASP A 24 -23.38 30.27 -9.42
C ASP A 24 -23.66 31.47 -8.49
N MET A 25 -22.86 32.54 -8.66
CA MET A 25 -22.95 33.74 -7.83
C MET A 25 -24.25 34.53 -8.05
N ALA A 26 -24.89 34.40 -9.22
CA ALA A 26 -26.10 35.17 -9.55
C ALA A 26 -27.29 34.84 -8.64
N HIS A 27 -27.28 33.67 -8.00
CA HIS A 27 -28.39 33.14 -7.20
C HIS A 27 -28.14 33.16 -5.68
N ILE A 28 -27.02 33.72 -5.23
CA ILE A 28 -26.63 33.73 -3.81
C ILE A 28 -26.24 35.14 -3.36
N LYS A 29 -26.43 35.43 -2.06
CA LYS A 29 -26.18 36.78 -1.53
C LYS A 29 -25.33 36.80 -0.25
N PRO A 30 -24.16 37.45 -0.23
CA PRO A 30 -23.35 37.58 0.98
C PRO A 30 -24.04 38.42 2.07
N PRO A 31 -23.67 38.27 3.36
CA PRO A 31 -22.63 37.37 3.87
C PRO A 31 -23.06 35.90 3.90
N PHE A 32 -22.09 35.00 3.73
CA PHE A 32 -22.25 33.56 3.85
C PHE A 32 -21.92 33.09 5.27
N LYS A 33 -22.57 32.02 5.72
CA LYS A 33 -22.35 31.42 7.05
C LYS A 33 -22.04 29.95 6.92
N TYR A 34 -20.90 29.53 7.47
CA TYR A 34 -20.56 28.13 7.68
C TYR A 34 -20.87 27.76 9.14
N GLN A 35 -21.79 26.83 9.35
CA GLN A 35 -22.32 26.50 10.68
C GLN A 35 -22.67 25.02 10.81
N ALA A 36 -22.76 24.54 12.05
CA ALA A 36 -23.24 23.21 12.36
C ALA A 36 -24.74 23.26 12.71
N VAL A 37 -25.57 22.57 11.94
CA VAL A 37 -27.04 22.53 12.08
C VAL A 37 -27.52 21.15 12.54
N ASP A 38 -28.79 21.10 12.92
CA ASP A 38 -29.47 19.85 13.27
C ASP A 38 -29.65 18.96 12.01
N PRO A 39 -29.44 17.63 12.09
CA PRO A 39 -29.66 16.70 10.98
C PRO A 39 -31.06 16.77 10.35
N GLU A 40 -32.06 17.24 11.10
CA GLU A 40 -33.44 17.41 10.60
C GLU A 40 -33.64 18.71 9.80
N PHE A 41 -32.59 19.52 9.60
CA PHE A 41 -32.64 20.67 8.71
C PHE A 41 -32.96 20.23 7.27
N THR A 42 -33.85 20.95 6.59
CA THR A 42 -34.33 20.57 5.25
C THR A 42 -33.87 21.54 4.17
N PHE A 43 -33.48 21.01 3.02
CA PHE A 43 -33.22 21.79 1.80
C PHE A 43 -33.39 20.92 0.56
N ILE A 44 -33.38 21.54 -0.63
CA ILE A 44 -33.46 20.82 -1.91
C ILE A 44 -32.03 20.48 -2.37
N PRO A 45 -31.59 19.21 -2.29
CA PRO A 45 -30.26 18.82 -2.74
C PRO A 45 -30.17 18.82 -4.26
N LEU A 46 -28.96 19.00 -4.79
CA LEU A 46 -28.67 18.94 -6.21
C LEU A 46 -29.30 17.69 -6.86
N ASP A 47 -29.89 17.86 -8.04
CA ASP A 47 -30.55 16.79 -8.83
C ASP A 47 -31.92 16.34 -8.31
N PHE A 48 -32.45 17.01 -7.27
CA PHE A 48 -33.80 16.79 -6.76
C PHE A 48 -34.63 18.09 -6.80
N THR A 49 -35.95 17.94 -6.72
CA THR A 49 -36.93 19.05 -6.76
C THR A 49 -37.69 19.23 -5.45
N GLU A 50 -37.65 18.24 -4.56
CA GLU A 50 -38.36 18.26 -3.28
C GLU A 50 -37.39 18.49 -2.11
N PRO A 51 -37.81 19.21 -1.06
CA PRO A 51 -37.00 19.35 0.15
C PRO A 51 -36.82 17.99 0.84
N MET A 52 -35.60 17.73 1.29
CA MET A 52 -35.23 16.54 2.06
C MET A 52 -34.51 16.97 3.33
N SER A 53 -34.66 16.22 4.43
CA SER A 53 -33.78 16.43 5.59
C SER A 53 -32.35 15.99 5.28
N MET A 54 -31.37 16.48 6.04
CA MET A 54 -29.98 16.05 5.84
C MET A 54 -29.83 14.55 6.12
N THR A 55 -30.55 14.00 7.09
CA THR A 55 -30.64 12.56 7.34
C THR A 55 -31.19 11.81 6.12
N GLU A 56 -32.30 12.28 5.53
CA GLU A 56 -32.87 11.65 4.34
C GLU A 56 -31.94 11.71 3.12
N ILE A 57 -31.16 12.79 2.99
CA ILE A 57 -30.14 12.90 1.94
C ILE A 57 -29.11 11.78 2.10
N LEU A 58 -28.62 11.53 3.32
CA LEU A 58 -27.64 10.47 3.57
C LEU A 58 -28.18 9.05 3.30
N GLU A 59 -29.49 8.85 3.42
CA GLU A 59 -30.13 7.54 3.22
C GLU A 59 -30.61 7.29 1.78
N LYS A 60 -31.07 8.33 1.09
CA LYS A 60 -31.80 8.19 -0.19
C LYS A 60 -31.07 8.82 -1.39
N HIS A 61 -30.33 9.91 -1.17
CA HIS A 61 -29.66 10.60 -2.27
C HIS A 61 -28.42 9.78 -2.72
N PRO A 62 -28.22 9.49 -4.02
CA PRO A 62 -27.11 8.65 -4.48
C PRO A 62 -25.72 9.12 -4.01
N LYS A 63 -25.46 10.44 -4.05
CA LYS A 63 -24.22 11.02 -3.49
C LYS A 63 -24.22 11.05 -1.95
N GLY A 64 -25.39 11.18 -1.33
CA GLY A 64 -25.52 11.17 0.13
C GLY A 64 -25.11 9.82 0.70
N VAL A 65 -25.72 8.75 0.19
CA VAL A 65 -25.40 7.36 0.54
C VAL A 65 -23.92 7.05 0.34
N ARG A 66 -23.35 7.46 -0.80
CA ARG A 66 -21.94 7.21 -1.12
C ARG A 66 -20.98 7.82 -0.10
N PHE A 67 -21.29 9.00 0.43
CA PHE A 67 -20.40 9.76 1.31
C PHE A 67 -20.87 9.84 2.77
N ALA A 68 -21.93 9.13 3.15
CA ALA A 68 -22.50 9.20 4.50
C ALA A 68 -21.50 8.88 5.61
N HIS A 69 -20.62 7.90 5.37
CA HIS A 69 -19.54 7.51 6.28
C HIS A 69 -18.58 8.67 6.66
N LEU A 70 -18.57 9.79 5.93
CA LEU A 70 -17.74 10.95 6.25
C LEU A 70 -18.29 11.80 7.40
N VAL A 71 -19.59 11.68 7.70
CA VAL A 71 -20.27 12.42 8.79
C VAL A 71 -20.83 11.48 9.87
N ASP A 72 -20.50 10.19 9.80
CA ASP A 72 -20.92 9.19 10.77
C ASP A 72 -20.45 9.55 12.19
N GLY A 73 -21.38 9.43 13.15
CA GLY A 73 -21.13 9.72 14.57
C GLY A 73 -21.16 11.21 14.94
N LEU A 74 -21.38 12.13 14.00
CA LEU A 74 -21.56 13.56 14.31
C LEU A 74 -22.99 13.83 14.77
N SER A 75 -23.15 14.64 15.83
CA SER A 75 -24.46 15.06 16.36
C SER A 75 -25.06 16.26 15.62
N LYS A 76 -24.27 16.96 14.82
CA LYS A 76 -24.67 18.09 13.99
C LYS A 76 -23.91 18.03 12.67
N TYR A 77 -24.51 18.57 11.62
CA TYR A 77 -23.94 18.56 10.28
C TYR A 77 -23.53 19.95 9.80
N PRO A 78 -22.40 20.06 9.09
CA PRO A 78 -21.96 21.32 8.50
C PRO A 78 -22.91 21.78 7.38
N LEU A 79 -23.16 23.08 7.32
CA LEU A 79 -24.01 23.70 6.30
C LEU A 79 -23.46 25.09 5.95
N ILE A 80 -23.48 25.42 4.66
CA ILE A 80 -23.19 26.78 4.18
C ILE A 80 -24.48 27.42 3.69
N THR A 81 -24.81 28.61 4.21
CA THR A 81 -25.99 29.38 3.82
C THR A 81 -25.65 30.82 3.45
N ASP A 82 -26.47 31.44 2.62
CA ASP A 82 -26.39 32.87 2.30
C ASP A 82 -27.17 33.76 3.29
N SER A 83 -27.18 35.07 3.04
CA SER A 83 -27.90 36.04 3.87
C SER A 83 -29.43 35.96 3.80
N ASN A 84 -29.97 35.34 2.76
CA ASN A 84 -31.41 35.07 2.60
C ASN A 84 -31.82 33.73 3.22
N GLY A 85 -30.86 32.94 3.72
CA GLY A 85 -31.10 31.59 4.25
C GLY A 85 -31.10 30.50 3.19
N ASN A 86 -30.70 30.78 1.95
CA ASN A 86 -30.54 29.77 0.91
C ASN A 86 -29.35 28.87 1.23
N VAL A 87 -29.51 27.56 1.02
CA VAL A 87 -28.43 26.58 1.21
C VAL A 87 -27.52 26.55 -0.02
N LEU A 88 -26.23 26.79 0.20
CA LEU A 88 -25.19 26.60 -0.81
C LEU A 88 -24.79 25.12 -0.85
N SER A 89 -24.42 24.55 0.29
CA SER A 89 -23.94 23.18 0.37
C SER A 89 -24.08 22.57 1.77
N PHE A 90 -24.12 21.24 1.79
CA PHE A 90 -23.89 20.36 2.92
C PHE A 90 -22.55 19.64 2.70
N PRO A 91 -21.41 20.22 3.11
CA PRO A 91 -20.11 19.57 2.93
C PRO A 91 -19.94 18.34 3.84
N PRO A 92 -19.11 17.35 3.49
CA PRO A 92 -18.50 17.10 2.18
C PRO A 92 -19.46 16.38 1.19
N ILE A 93 -20.76 16.37 1.47
CA ILE A 93 -21.76 15.48 0.88
C ILE A 93 -22.30 15.99 -0.47
N ILE A 94 -22.98 17.14 -0.47
CA ILE A 94 -23.75 17.61 -1.64
C ILE A 94 -23.95 19.13 -1.64
N ASN A 95 -24.12 19.71 -2.83
CA ASN A 95 -24.49 21.12 -3.01
C ASN A 95 -26.01 21.28 -3.09
N GLY A 96 -26.52 22.49 -2.87
CA GLY A 96 -27.92 22.84 -3.09
C GLY A 96 -28.22 23.10 -4.57
N THR A 97 -29.43 22.75 -5.03
CA THR A 97 -29.86 22.91 -6.43
C THR A 97 -29.81 24.36 -6.92
N LEU A 98 -30.14 25.32 -6.06
CA LEU A 98 -30.22 26.75 -6.40
C LEU A 98 -28.89 27.31 -6.93
N THR A 99 -27.77 26.72 -6.53
CA THR A 99 -26.42 27.22 -6.83
C THR A 99 -25.75 26.48 -7.98
N ARG A 100 -26.51 25.68 -8.74
CA ARG A 100 -25.99 24.87 -9.84
C ARG A 100 -25.37 25.76 -10.92
N VAL A 101 -24.10 25.50 -11.20
CA VAL A 101 -23.36 26.09 -12.32
C VAL A 101 -23.84 25.47 -13.64
N HIS A 102 -24.00 26.29 -14.66
CA HIS A 102 -24.31 25.88 -16.04
C HIS A 102 -23.37 26.55 -17.04
N GLU A 103 -23.45 26.19 -18.33
CA GLU A 103 -22.56 26.71 -19.38
C GLU A 103 -22.62 28.24 -19.57
N GLY A 104 -23.67 28.88 -19.07
CA GLY A 104 -23.88 30.32 -19.14
C GLY A 104 -23.50 31.08 -17.87
N THR A 105 -23.06 30.39 -16.81
CA THR A 105 -22.64 31.03 -15.56
C THR A 105 -21.36 31.83 -15.79
N THR A 106 -21.37 33.12 -15.44
CA THR A 106 -20.24 34.05 -15.60
C THR A 106 -19.44 34.23 -14.32
N ASP A 107 -20.14 34.24 -13.18
CA ASP A 107 -19.57 34.58 -11.88
C ASP A 107 -19.70 33.38 -10.94
N LEU A 108 -18.58 32.95 -10.38
CA LEU A 108 -18.49 31.76 -9.55
C LEU A 108 -18.12 32.13 -8.12
N PHE A 109 -18.84 31.55 -7.16
CA PHE A 109 -18.41 31.50 -5.77
C PHE A 109 -17.87 30.10 -5.46
N ILE A 110 -16.66 30.04 -4.91
CA ILE A 110 -15.98 28.79 -4.58
C ILE A 110 -15.78 28.74 -3.08
N ASP A 111 -16.32 27.71 -2.44
CA ASP A 111 -15.96 27.36 -1.07
C ASP A 111 -15.13 26.09 -1.05
N VAL A 112 -14.20 26.03 -0.10
CA VAL A 112 -13.43 24.83 0.18
C VAL A 112 -13.46 24.59 1.68
N THR A 113 -13.99 23.44 2.08
CA THR A 113 -14.13 23.03 3.48
C THR A 113 -13.35 21.76 3.73
N GLY A 114 -12.92 21.54 4.97
CA GLY A 114 -12.09 20.39 5.30
C GLY A 114 -11.51 20.44 6.69
N LEU A 115 -10.71 19.43 7.01
CA LEU A 115 -10.08 19.25 8.33
C LEU A 115 -8.56 19.46 8.31
N SER A 116 -8.02 19.95 7.19
CA SER A 116 -6.57 20.15 7.01
C SER A 116 -6.28 21.33 6.10
N ASP A 117 -5.09 21.90 6.19
CA ASP A 117 -4.64 23.06 5.39
C ASP A 117 -4.64 22.82 3.87
N ALA A 118 -4.76 21.57 3.44
CA ALA A 118 -5.00 21.18 2.05
C ALA A 118 -6.22 21.89 1.41
N VAL A 119 -7.14 22.43 2.21
CA VAL A 119 -8.24 23.29 1.73
C VAL A 119 -7.72 24.53 1.02
N TYR A 120 -6.66 25.16 1.52
CA TYR A 120 -6.09 26.37 0.92
C TYR A 120 -5.38 26.05 -0.39
N THR A 121 -4.61 24.96 -0.43
CA THR A 121 -4.00 24.46 -1.66
C THR A 121 -5.05 24.19 -2.75
N ALA A 122 -6.12 23.47 -2.40
CA ALA A 122 -7.18 23.16 -3.37
C ALA A 122 -7.87 24.44 -3.88
N LEU A 123 -8.13 25.42 -2.99
CA LEU A 123 -8.68 26.72 -3.38
C LEU A 123 -7.73 27.45 -4.34
N ILE A 124 -6.43 27.50 -4.03
CA ILE A 124 -5.42 28.13 -4.87
C ILE A 124 -5.37 27.46 -6.24
N ILE A 125 -5.33 26.12 -6.32
CA ILE A 125 -5.31 25.40 -7.60
C ILE A 125 -6.54 25.72 -8.44
N VAL A 126 -7.75 25.67 -7.87
CA VAL A 126 -8.99 25.94 -8.60
C VAL A 126 -9.02 27.39 -9.09
N THR A 127 -8.68 28.35 -8.22
CA THR A 127 -8.71 29.78 -8.56
C THR A 127 -7.61 30.14 -9.56
N SER A 128 -6.40 29.60 -9.44
CA SER A 128 -5.33 29.75 -10.43
C SER A 128 -5.74 29.17 -11.79
N ALA A 129 -6.38 28.01 -11.83
CA ALA A 129 -6.85 27.40 -13.08
C ALA A 129 -7.92 28.24 -13.79
N LEU A 130 -8.80 28.91 -13.03
CA LEU A 130 -9.79 29.84 -13.58
C LEU A 130 -9.14 31.14 -14.05
N ALA A 131 -8.17 31.67 -13.29
CA ALA A 131 -7.41 32.86 -13.66
C ALA A 131 -6.64 32.66 -14.98
N GLU A 132 -5.99 31.50 -15.15
CA GLU A 132 -5.27 31.14 -16.39
C GLU A 132 -6.20 31.10 -17.62
N ARG A 133 -7.49 30.85 -17.41
CA ARG A 133 -8.53 30.85 -18.46
C ARG A 133 -9.14 32.24 -18.72
N GLY A 134 -8.61 33.29 -18.09
CA GLY A 134 -9.07 34.67 -18.23
C GLY A 134 -10.08 35.12 -17.16
N GLY A 135 -10.33 34.30 -16.14
CA GLY A 135 -11.15 34.71 -14.99
C GLY A 135 -10.46 35.75 -14.12
N GLN A 136 -11.24 36.62 -13.49
CA GLN A 136 -10.74 37.55 -12.46
C GLN A 136 -10.99 36.95 -11.08
N VAL A 137 -9.94 36.77 -10.29
CA VAL A 137 -10.06 36.25 -8.92
C VAL A 137 -10.38 37.39 -7.98
N GLU A 138 -11.54 37.31 -7.34
CA GLU A 138 -11.91 38.16 -6.21
C GLU A 138 -11.65 37.43 -4.88
N PHE A 139 -11.43 38.20 -3.82
CA PHE A 139 -11.08 37.67 -2.52
C PHE A 139 -12.26 37.69 -1.56
N VAL A 140 -12.38 36.62 -0.78
CA VAL A 140 -13.39 36.46 0.26
C VAL A 140 -12.75 36.69 1.62
N ARG A 141 -13.34 37.57 2.42
CA ARG A 141 -12.95 37.75 3.82
C ARG A 141 -13.64 36.69 4.67
N ILE A 142 -12.84 35.83 5.30
CA ILE A 142 -13.30 34.81 6.25
C ILE A 142 -13.19 35.38 7.66
N ILE A 143 -14.30 35.34 8.40
CA ILE A 143 -14.35 35.68 9.83
C ILE A 143 -14.49 34.37 10.60
N ASN A 144 -13.44 34.00 11.31
CA ASN A 144 -13.39 32.76 12.08
C ASN A 144 -14.21 32.88 13.38
N ALA A 145 -14.57 31.75 13.97
CA ALA A 145 -15.35 31.71 15.21
C ALA A 145 -14.64 32.38 16.42
N ASN A 146 -13.31 32.43 16.40
CA ASN A 146 -12.48 33.14 17.39
C ASN A 146 -12.34 34.65 17.11
N GLY A 147 -12.99 35.16 16.04
CA GLY A 147 -12.92 36.56 15.61
C GLY A 147 -11.72 36.92 14.73
N THR A 148 -10.83 35.97 14.38
CA THR A 148 -9.72 36.26 13.46
C THR A 148 -10.23 36.39 12.03
N GLU A 149 -9.72 37.40 11.32
CA GLU A 149 -10.05 37.63 9.92
C GLU A 149 -8.90 37.19 9.02
N SER A 150 -9.23 36.57 7.88
CA SER A 150 -8.28 36.29 6.80
C SER A 150 -8.92 36.61 5.45
N LEU A 151 -8.08 36.89 4.46
CA LEU A 151 -8.50 37.15 3.09
C LEU A 151 -8.03 36.00 2.22
N THR A 152 -8.94 35.35 1.47
CA THR A 152 -8.64 34.15 0.69
C THR A 152 -9.10 34.27 -0.77
N PRO A 153 -8.41 33.63 -1.74
CA PRO A 153 -7.19 32.84 -1.57
C PRO A 153 -5.96 33.71 -1.26
N ASP A 154 -5.06 33.28 -0.37
CA ASP A 154 -3.73 33.89 -0.26
C ASP A 154 -2.84 33.28 -1.33
N MET A 155 -2.43 34.10 -2.29
CA MET A 155 -1.63 33.70 -3.46
C MET A 155 -0.16 34.10 -3.30
N THR A 156 0.24 34.55 -2.11
CA THR A 156 1.61 35.00 -1.83
C THR A 156 2.59 33.83 -2.02
N PRO A 157 3.59 33.93 -2.92
CA PRO A 157 4.55 32.86 -3.11
C PRO A 157 5.42 32.63 -1.87
N GLU A 158 5.76 31.37 -1.62
CA GLU A 158 6.80 31.05 -0.62
C GLU A 158 8.17 31.37 -1.22
N ILE A 159 9.03 32.01 -0.42
CA ILE A 159 10.38 32.38 -0.85
C ILE A 159 11.39 31.35 -0.33
N ARG A 160 12.14 30.77 -1.26
CA ARG A 160 13.27 29.87 -0.97
C ARG A 160 14.55 30.43 -1.55
N LYS A 161 15.68 29.99 -1.00
CA LYS A 161 17.01 30.32 -1.52
C LYS A 161 17.76 29.04 -1.80
N LEU A 162 18.43 29.01 -2.95
CA LEU A 162 19.19 27.87 -3.41
C LEU A 162 20.59 28.31 -3.87
N THR A 163 21.61 27.53 -3.52
CA THR A 163 22.99 27.73 -3.99
C THR A 163 23.33 26.76 -5.11
N SER A 164 24.29 27.13 -5.97
CA SER A 164 24.82 26.21 -6.99
C SER A 164 25.49 24.97 -6.38
N LYS A 165 26.03 25.10 -5.17
CA LYS A 165 26.62 23.99 -4.43
C LYS A 165 25.58 22.94 -4.03
N GLU A 166 24.42 23.37 -3.51
CA GLU A 166 23.34 22.43 -3.17
C GLU A 166 22.87 21.64 -4.39
N VAL A 167 22.72 22.32 -5.53
CA VAL A 167 22.36 21.68 -6.81
C VAL A 167 23.42 20.65 -7.20
N LEU A 168 24.70 21.03 -7.18
CA LEU A 168 25.80 20.12 -7.53
C LEU A 168 25.89 18.91 -6.60
N ASP A 169 25.82 19.14 -5.29
CA ASP A 169 26.01 18.10 -4.27
C ASP A 169 24.90 17.04 -4.35
N LEU A 170 23.64 17.44 -4.62
CA LEU A 170 22.52 16.51 -4.71
C LEU A 170 22.34 15.89 -6.11
N SER A 171 22.40 16.71 -7.16
CA SER A 171 22.08 16.26 -8.53
C SER A 171 23.29 15.81 -9.34
N GLY A 172 24.50 16.22 -8.94
CA GLY A 172 25.71 16.04 -9.74
C GLY A 172 25.78 16.92 -10.99
N ILE A 173 24.87 17.89 -11.14
CA ILE A 173 24.82 18.82 -12.26
C ILE A 173 25.55 20.11 -11.86
N GLU A 174 26.59 20.44 -12.61
CA GLU A 174 27.32 21.71 -12.45
C GLU A 174 26.63 22.79 -13.29
N LEU A 175 26.02 23.78 -12.62
CA LEU A 175 25.30 24.89 -13.23
C LEU A 175 25.70 26.22 -12.60
N SER A 176 25.74 27.29 -13.39
CA SER A 176 25.82 28.67 -12.87
C SER A 176 24.51 29.10 -12.21
N LEU A 177 24.52 30.18 -11.43
CA LEU A 177 23.30 30.70 -10.80
C LEU A 177 22.25 31.15 -11.85
N GLU A 178 22.72 31.67 -12.99
CA GLU A 178 21.88 32.06 -14.12
C GLU A 178 21.22 30.85 -14.78
N GLU A 179 21.98 29.77 -14.99
CA GLU A 179 21.44 28.51 -15.54
C GLU A 179 20.43 27.88 -14.58
N ILE A 180 20.68 27.92 -13.27
CA ILE A 180 19.73 27.45 -12.24
C ILE A 180 18.43 28.25 -12.30
N ALA A 181 18.52 29.58 -12.37
CA ALA A 181 17.34 30.43 -12.49
C ALA A 181 16.54 30.12 -13.78
N GLU A 182 17.22 29.96 -14.92
CA GLU A 182 16.58 29.59 -16.19
C GLU A 182 15.87 28.23 -16.10
N MET A 183 16.49 27.23 -15.48
CA MET A 183 15.87 25.91 -15.29
C MET A 183 14.61 26.00 -14.43
N LEU A 184 14.65 26.76 -13.34
CA LEU A 184 13.49 26.96 -12.46
C LEU A 184 12.38 27.78 -13.13
N GLU A 185 12.72 28.80 -13.93
CA GLU A 185 11.73 29.54 -14.73
C GLU A 185 11.01 28.65 -15.74
N ARG A 186 11.73 27.72 -16.39
CA ARG A 186 11.12 26.70 -17.27
C ARG A 186 10.13 25.79 -16.54
N MET A 187 10.32 25.60 -15.23
CA MET A 187 9.43 24.87 -14.33
C MET A 187 8.37 25.76 -13.66
N ARG A 188 8.18 26.98 -14.17
CA ARG A 188 7.16 27.96 -13.75
C ARG A 188 7.36 28.52 -12.34
N PHE A 189 8.60 28.57 -11.86
CA PHE A 189 8.95 29.37 -10.69
C PHE A 189 9.30 30.80 -11.09
N GLY A 190 9.13 31.75 -10.16
CA GLY A 190 9.85 33.01 -10.27
C GLY A 190 11.25 32.82 -9.70
N ALA A 191 12.31 32.98 -10.50
CA ALA A 191 13.67 32.79 -10.01
C ALA A 191 14.53 34.03 -10.28
N LYS A 192 15.35 34.43 -9.30
CA LYS A 192 16.21 35.61 -9.43
C LYS A 192 17.57 35.36 -8.79
N VAL A 193 18.63 35.67 -9.52
CA VAL A 193 20.00 35.67 -8.99
C VAL A 193 20.20 36.85 -8.04
N MET A 194 20.75 36.57 -6.87
CA MET A 194 20.97 37.51 -5.77
C MET A 194 22.46 37.82 -5.60
N GLU A 195 22.77 39.03 -5.09
CA GLU A 195 24.16 39.47 -4.86
C GLU A 195 24.89 38.64 -3.79
N ASP A 196 24.16 37.93 -2.93
CA ASP A 196 24.69 37.03 -1.89
C ASP A 196 25.14 35.67 -2.44
N GLY A 197 25.10 35.46 -3.76
CA GLY A 197 25.52 34.21 -4.41
C GLY A 197 24.46 33.11 -4.36
N THR A 198 23.19 33.46 -4.19
CA THR A 198 22.06 32.53 -4.19
C THR A 198 21.08 32.83 -5.33
N VAL A 199 20.23 31.86 -5.65
CA VAL A 199 19.00 32.07 -6.44
C VAL A 199 17.84 32.13 -5.46
N GLU A 200 17.15 33.27 -5.43
CA GLU A 200 15.86 33.41 -4.76
C GLU A 200 14.77 32.82 -5.65
N VAL A 201 13.95 31.92 -5.10
CA VAL A 201 12.92 31.18 -5.81
C VAL A 201 11.57 31.49 -5.16
N GLN A 202 10.64 31.98 -5.96
CA GLN A 202 9.25 32.23 -5.62
C GLN A 202 8.45 30.99 -6.02
N VAL A 203 8.06 30.21 -5.03
CA VAL A 203 7.24 29.00 -5.18
C VAL A 203 5.77 29.41 -5.27
N PRO A 204 5.11 29.23 -6.42
CA PRO A 204 3.69 29.56 -6.56
C PRO A 204 2.84 28.74 -5.59
N GLY A 205 1.80 29.33 -5.01
CA GLY A 205 0.95 28.65 -4.01
C GLY A 205 0.22 27.39 -4.51
N TYR A 206 0.15 27.17 -5.83
CA TYR A 206 -0.39 25.93 -6.40
C TYR A 206 0.60 24.75 -6.38
N ARG A 207 1.89 25.00 -6.14
CA ARG A 207 2.96 23.99 -6.02
C ARG A 207 3.08 23.46 -4.59
N ALA A 208 2.07 22.72 -4.14
CA ALA A 208 2.07 22.14 -2.79
C ALA A 208 3.01 20.93 -2.61
N ASP A 209 3.61 20.48 -3.71
CA ASP A 209 4.63 19.44 -3.74
C ASP A 209 6.02 19.94 -3.29
N ILE A 210 6.27 21.25 -3.30
CA ILE A 210 7.55 21.84 -2.91
C ILE A 210 7.59 22.05 -1.40
N LEU A 211 8.30 21.18 -0.69
CA LEU A 211 8.43 21.19 0.77
C LEU A 211 9.88 21.49 1.21
N ASP A 212 10.86 21.15 0.37
CA ASP A 212 12.28 21.29 0.62
C ASP A 212 13.03 21.79 -0.63
N ASN A 213 14.27 22.27 -0.43
CA ASN A 213 15.14 22.64 -1.56
C ASN A 213 15.44 21.46 -2.49
N SER A 214 15.40 20.22 -1.99
CA SER A 214 15.53 19.03 -2.82
C SER A 214 14.44 18.91 -3.90
N ASP A 215 13.22 19.40 -3.65
CA ASP A 215 12.15 19.39 -4.65
C ASP A 215 12.42 20.43 -5.77
N LEU A 216 13.04 21.56 -5.43
CA LEU A 216 13.52 22.53 -6.43
C LEU A 216 14.65 21.93 -7.28
N ILE A 217 15.55 21.15 -6.66
CA ILE A 217 16.64 20.48 -7.35
C ILE A 217 16.12 19.36 -8.26
N GLU A 218 15.05 18.66 -7.87
CA GLU A 218 14.34 17.72 -8.75
C GLU A 218 13.85 18.43 -10.02
N ASP A 219 13.17 19.57 -9.86
CA ASP A 219 12.67 20.36 -11.00
C ASP A 219 13.80 20.91 -11.88
N ILE A 220 14.92 21.32 -11.29
CA ILE A 220 16.13 21.68 -12.05
C ILE A 220 16.61 20.50 -12.87
N ALA A 221 16.68 19.30 -12.28
CA ALA A 221 17.11 18.11 -12.99
C ALA A 221 16.12 17.68 -14.09
N ILE A 222 14.81 17.88 -13.90
CA ILE A 222 13.77 17.69 -14.93
C ILE A 222 13.98 18.66 -16.09
N ALA A 223 14.16 19.96 -15.80
CA ALA A 223 14.39 21.00 -16.80
C ALA A 223 15.70 20.80 -17.57
N TYR A 224 16.76 20.37 -16.87
CA TYR A 224 18.04 19.97 -17.45
C TYR A 224 17.90 18.72 -18.32
N GLY A 225 17.01 17.81 -17.93
CA GLY A 225 16.74 16.55 -18.60
C GLY A 225 17.68 15.44 -18.12
N TYR A 226 17.14 14.41 -17.46
CA TYR A 226 17.92 13.33 -16.85
C TYR A 226 18.89 12.63 -17.81
N LYS A 227 18.58 12.59 -19.11
CA LYS A 227 19.45 11.98 -20.13
C LYS A 227 20.80 12.71 -20.32
N ASN A 228 20.87 13.97 -19.90
CA ASN A 228 22.06 14.80 -20.01
C ASN A 228 22.99 14.63 -18.79
N ILE A 229 22.49 14.05 -17.71
CA ILE A 229 23.28 13.79 -16.49
C ILE A 229 24.27 12.66 -16.78
N LYS A 230 25.57 12.94 -16.66
CA LYS A 230 26.62 11.96 -16.90
C LYS A 230 26.64 10.95 -15.75
N PRO A 231 26.44 9.65 -15.99
CA PRO A 231 26.51 8.66 -14.93
C PRO A 231 27.94 8.55 -14.41
N ILE A 232 28.10 8.61 -13.10
CA ILE A 232 29.37 8.39 -12.40
C ILE A 232 29.28 7.14 -11.54
N LEU A 233 30.34 6.34 -11.51
CA LEU A 233 30.42 5.23 -10.57
C LEU A 233 30.81 5.79 -9.19
N PRO A 234 30.13 5.36 -8.11
CA PRO A 234 30.54 5.75 -6.77
C PRO A 234 31.96 5.24 -6.50
N MET A 235 32.83 6.11 -5.97
CA MET A 235 34.25 5.79 -5.74
C MET A 235 34.50 4.87 -4.52
N ASN A 236 33.44 4.44 -3.84
CA ASN A 236 33.54 3.63 -2.63
C ASN A 236 33.66 2.14 -2.98
N ALA A 237 34.88 1.64 -3.10
CA ALA A 237 35.14 0.21 -3.26
C ALA A 237 34.85 -0.53 -1.93
N THR A 238 33.96 -1.52 -1.99
CA THR A 238 33.63 -2.39 -0.85
C THR A 238 33.67 -3.85 -1.29
N ILE A 239 33.86 -4.77 -0.34
CA ILE A 239 33.84 -6.21 -0.59
C ILE A 239 32.47 -6.74 -0.20
N GLY A 240 31.75 -7.31 -1.18
CA GLY A 240 30.50 -8.00 -0.92
C GLY A 240 30.73 -9.41 -0.37
N THR A 241 29.90 -9.82 0.60
CA THR A 241 29.85 -11.20 1.08
C THR A 241 28.42 -11.72 0.97
N GLN A 242 28.28 -13.03 0.80
CA GLN A 242 26.95 -13.66 0.81
C GLN A 242 26.43 -13.72 2.24
N HIS A 243 25.14 -13.43 2.41
CA HIS A 243 24.48 -13.60 3.70
C HIS A 243 24.51 -15.09 4.12
N PRO A 244 24.80 -15.43 5.39
CA PRO A 244 24.90 -16.82 5.85
C PRO A 244 23.72 -17.70 5.47
N VAL A 245 22.49 -17.19 5.59
CA VAL A 245 21.26 -17.89 5.19
C VAL A 245 21.24 -18.24 3.70
N SER A 246 21.78 -17.36 2.84
CA SER A 246 21.86 -17.62 1.40
C SER A 246 22.89 -18.69 1.07
N MET A 247 24.02 -18.71 1.80
CA MET A 247 25.03 -19.77 1.67
C MET A 247 24.45 -21.12 2.10
N GLU A 248 23.78 -21.17 3.24
CA GLU A 248 23.12 -22.38 3.75
C GLU A 248 22.04 -22.90 2.77
N ARG A 249 21.19 -22.00 2.25
CA ARG A 249 20.19 -22.33 1.23
C ARG A 249 20.84 -22.91 -0.03
N GLY A 250 21.93 -22.31 -0.51
CA GLY A 250 22.66 -22.78 -1.69
C GLY A 250 23.30 -24.16 -1.47
N HIS A 251 23.84 -24.41 -0.28
CA HIS A 251 24.45 -25.68 0.07
C HIS A 251 23.40 -26.81 0.12
N VAL A 252 22.31 -26.61 0.86
CA VAL A 252 21.22 -27.61 0.96
C VAL A 252 20.58 -27.89 -0.39
N ARG A 253 20.34 -26.86 -1.20
CA ARG A 253 19.83 -27.02 -2.56
C ARG A 253 20.73 -27.92 -3.40
N SER A 254 22.04 -27.70 -3.35
CA SER A 254 23.00 -28.50 -4.12
C SER A 254 22.98 -29.98 -3.70
N ILE A 255 22.86 -30.25 -2.40
CA ILE A 255 22.71 -31.62 -1.86
C ILE A 255 21.42 -32.27 -2.40
N MET A 256 20.27 -31.60 -2.25
CA MET A 256 18.97 -32.17 -2.63
C MET A 256 18.86 -32.44 -4.14
N VAL A 257 19.40 -31.54 -4.97
CA VAL A 257 19.50 -31.75 -6.42
C VAL A 257 20.41 -32.95 -6.73
N GLY A 258 21.54 -33.08 -6.04
CA GLY A 258 22.44 -34.24 -6.16
C GLY A 258 21.77 -35.57 -5.76
N LEU A 259 20.81 -35.53 -4.84
CA LEU A 259 20.00 -36.68 -4.41
C LEU A 259 18.79 -36.95 -5.33
N GLY A 260 18.66 -36.22 -6.45
CA GLY A 260 17.65 -36.46 -7.48
C GLY A 260 16.29 -35.85 -7.19
N TYR A 261 16.21 -34.86 -6.30
CA TYR A 261 14.99 -34.09 -6.05
C TYR A 261 14.95 -32.80 -6.88
N SER A 262 13.76 -32.39 -7.30
CA SER A 262 13.54 -31.13 -8.02
C SER A 262 13.06 -30.04 -7.07
N GLU A 263 13.69 -28.87 -7.10
CA GLU A 263 13.28 -27.75 -6.25
C GLU A 263 11.98 -27.13 -6.75
N VAL A 264 11.09 -26.77 -5.84
CA VAL A 264 9.85 -26.05 -6.10
C VAL A 264 9.75 -24.80 -5.24
N MET A 265 8.91 -23.85 -5.67
CA MET A 265 8.72 -22.56 -5.01
C MET A 265 7.22 -22.24 -4.85
N PRO A 266 6.53 -22.88 -3.89
CA PRO A 266 5.14 -22.54 -3.59
C PRO A 266 5.01 -21.15 -2.95
N PHE A 267 3.78 -20.66 -2.86
CA PHE A 267 3.49 -19.40 -2.16
C PHE A 267 3.80 -19.51 -0.66
N THR A 268 4.21 -18.38 -0.07
CA THR A 268 4.37 -18.25 1.39
C THR A 268 3.03 -18.15 2.10
N LEU A 269 2.01 -17.59 1.43
CA LEU A 269 0.63 -17.55 1.92
C LEU A 269 -0.09 -18.83 1.57
N THR A 270 -0.86 -19.33 2.53
CA THR A 270 -1.70 -20.53 2.42
C THR A 270 -2.97 -20.32 3.26
N SER A 271 -3.74 -21.39 3.51
CA SER A 271 -4.93 -21.38 4.34
C SER A 271 -4.82 -22.38 5.49
N GLU A 272 -5.54 -22.12 6.59
CA GLU A 272 -5.65 -23.07 7.70
C GLU A 272 -6.16 -24.45 7.25
N LYS A 273 -6.99 -24.47 6.21
CA LYS A 273 -7.52 -25.69 5.59
C LYS A 273 -6.39 -26.57 5.04
N VAL A 274 -5.52 -26.01 4.18
CA VAL A 274 -4.39 -26.75 3.60
C VAL A 274 -3.36 -27.08 4.68
N HIS A 275 -3.06 -26.11 5.54
CA HIS A 275 -1.95 -26.18 6.49
C HIS A 275 -2.20 -27.14 7.66
N PHE A 276 -3.43 -27.18 8.17
CA PHE A 276 -3.81 -27.97 9.34
C PHE A 276 -4.79 -29.08 9.00
N GLN A 277 -5.96 -28.72 8.45
CA GLN A 277 -7.06 -29.68 8.27
C GLN A 277 -6.68 -30.81 7.31
N TRP A 278 -6.14 -30.47 6.14
CA TRP A 278 -5.73 -31.46 5.14
C TRP A 278 -4.55 -32.31 5.59
N MET A 279 -3.66 -31.73 6.40
CA MET A 279 -2.55 -32.43 7.04
C MET A 279 -2.95 -33.21 8.30
N CYS A 280 -4.22 -33.20 8.70
CA CYS A 280 -4.71 -33.84 9.93
C CYS A 280 -3.98 -33.35 11.19
N ARG A 281 -3.46 -32.12 11.19
CA ARG A 281 -2.77 -31.50 12.32
C ARG A 281 -3.72 -30.57 13.08
N PRO A 282 -3.57 -30.44 14.41
CA PRO A 282 -4.30 -29.44 15.16
C PRO A 282 -3.85 -28.04 14.75
N VAL A 283 -4.77 -27.08 14.77
CA VAL A 283 -4.44 -25.65 14.61
C VAL A 283 -3.62 -25.22 15.81
N THR A 284 -2.57 -24.43 15.57
CA THR A 284 -1.64 -23.93 16.57
C THR A 284 -1.74 -22.40 16.70
N ASP A 285 -1.47 -21.87 17.89
CA ASP A 285 -1.55 -20.42 18.17
C ASP A 285 -0.34 -19.62 17.63
N ASP A 286 0.65 -20.29 17.04
CA ASP A 286 1.89 -19.70 16.53
C ASP A 286 1.79 -19.17 15.08
N VAL A 287 0.58 -19.19 14.51
CA VAL A 287 0.28 -18.82 13.12
C VAL A 287 0.10 -17.31 12.96
N THR A 288 0.60 -16.76 11.85
CA THR A 288 0.35 -15.36 11.48
C THR A 288 -0.78 -15.28 10.46
N CYS A 289 -1.87 -14.58 10.80
CA CYS A 289 -3.04 -14.41 9.94
C CYS A 289 -3.02 -13.10 9.15
N VAL A 290 -3.58 -13.12 7.93
CA VAL A 290 -3.81 -11.94 7.09
C VAL A 290 -5.14 -11.29 7.52
N MET A 291 -5.14 -10.00 7.87
CA MET A 291 -6.36 -9.33 8.39
C MET A 291 -7.49 -9.19 7.36
N HIS A 292 -7.15 -8.87 6.10
CA HIS A 292 -8.12 -8.68 5.02
C HIS A 292 -7.66 -9.47 3.79
N PRO A 293 -7.75 -10.81 3.82
CA PRO A 293 -7.28 -11.65 2.73
C PRO A 293 -8.16 -11.45 1.49
N ILE A 294 -7.53 -11.43 0.31
CA ILE A 294 -8.24 -11.28 -0.97
C ILE A 294 -8.91 -12.60 -1.38
N SER A 295 -8.37 -13.74 -0.93
CA SER A 295 -8.88 -15.09 -1.20
C SER A 295 -8.86 -15.95 0.06
N GLU A 296 -9.78 -16.92 0.13
CA GLU A 296 -9.83 -17.96 1.17
C GLU A 296 -8.60 -18.89 1.15
N ASP A 297 -7.87 -18.94 0.04
CA ASP A 297 -6.66 -19.76 -0.10
C ASP A 297 -5.42 -19.12 0.54
N GLN A 298 -5.49 -17.83 0.92
CA GLN A 298 -4.35 -17.02 1.37
C GLN A 298 -4.66 -16.29 2.68
N THR A 299 -5.18 -17.02 3.67
CA THR A 299 -5.60 -16.47 4.97
C THR A 299 -4.47 -16.41 6.00
N ILE A 300 -3.41 -17.20 5.84
CA ILE A 300 -2.30 -17.30 6.80
C ILE A 300 -0.93 -17.32 6.10
N VAL A 301 0.11 -17.02 6.87
CA VAL A 301 1.51 -17.27 6.49
C VAL A 301 1.89 -18.68 6.95
N ARG A 302 2.50 -19.47 6.06
CA ARG A 302 2.86 -20.88 6.36
C ARG A 302 3.83 -20.99 7.56
N THR A 303 3.56 -21.94 8.46
CA THR A 303 4.44 -22.29 9.59
C THR A 303 5.35 -23.49 9.30
N THR A 304 5.05 -24.23 8.22
CA THR A 304 5.76 -25.42 7.73
C THR A 304 5.73 -25.46 6.21
N LEU A 305 6.62 -26.19 5.56
CA LEU A 305 6.69 -26.30 4.09
C LEU A 305 5.96 -27.53 3.53
N LEU A 306 5.88 -28.61 4.30
CA LEU A 306 5.31 -29.88 3.86
C LEU A 306 3.89 -29.78 3.26
N PRO A 307 2.94 -28.99 3.82
CA PRO A 307 1.58 -28.90 3.27
C PRO A 307 1.56 -28.34 1.84
N ASN A 308 2.42 -27.36 1.56
CA ASN A 308 2.53 -26.75 0.24
C ASN A 308 3.16 -27.71 -0.78
N LEU A 309 4.08 -28.57 -0.36
CA LEU A 309 4.61 -29.64 -1.23
C LEU A 309 3.52 -30.66 -1.58
N MET A 310 2.67 -31.03 -0.62
CA MET A 310 1.53 -31.91 -0.85
C MET A 310 0.52 -31.30 -1.83
N GLU A 311 0.28 -29.99 -1.74
CA GLU A 311 -0.55 -29.25 -2.69
C GLU A 311 0.03 -29.30 -4.11
N ILE A 312 1.35 -29.13 -4.28
CA ILE A 312 2.00 -29.26 -5.58
C ILE A 312 1.84 -30.67 -6.16
N LEU A 313 1.98 -31.71 -5.35
CA LEU A 313 1.72 -33.09 -5.79
C LEU A 313 0.26 -33.25 -6.24
N SER A 314 -0.69 -32.66 -5.51
CA SER A 314 -2.12 -32.69 -5.86
C SER A 314 -2.41 -32.06 -7.23
N LEU A 315 -1.79 -30.90 -7.50
CA LEU A 315 -1.87 -30.21 -8.80
C LEU A 315 -1.21 -31.01 -9.93
N ASN A 316 -0.27 -31.90 -9.61
CA ASN A 316 0.49 -32.70 -10.57
C ASN A 316 0.13 -34.20 -10.53
N GLN A 317 -1.01 -34.58 -9.98
CA GLN A 317 -1.44 -35.98 -9.86
C GLN A 317 -1.54 -36.72 -11.21
N HIS A 318 -1.70 -35.99 -12.32
CA HIS A 318 -1.78 -36.53 -13.68
C HIS A 318 -0.42 -36.62 -14.39
N ARG A 319 0.68 -36.29 -13.71
CA ARG A 319 2.05 -36.38 -14.23
C ARG A 319 2.68 -37.74 -13.91
N GLU A 320 3.74 -38.06 -14.64
CA GLU A 320 4.47 -39.31 -14.45
C GLU A 320 5.07 -39.42 -13.05
N LEU A 321 5.09 -40.65 -12.53
CA LEU A 321 5.72 -41.02 -11.27
C LEU A 321 7.06 -41.70 -11.56
N PRO A 322 8.05 -41.64 -10.64
CA PRO A 322 8.00 -40.97 -9.35
C PRO A 322 8.11 -39.44 -9.46
N GLN A 323 7.44 -38.71 -8.56
CA GLN A 323 7.68 -37.27 -8.37
C GLN A 323 8.44 -37.07 -7.06
N ARG A 324 9.59 -36.38 -7.13
CA ARG A 324 10.48 -36.09 -6.01
C ARG A 324 10.75 -34.60 -5.98
N ILE A 325 10.13 -33.90 -5.04
CA ILE A 325 10.22 -32.45 -4.95
C ILE A 325 10.66 -32.00 -3.56
N PHE A 326 11.33 -30.86 -3.51
CA PHE A 326 11.76 -30.26 -2.25
C PHE A 326 11.68 -28.74 -2.30
N GLU A 327 11.66 -28.12 -1.14
CA GLU A 327 11.77 -26.68 -0.98
C GLU A 327 12.73 -26.35 0.15
N VAL A 328 13.59 -25.34 -0.06
CA VAL A 328 14.31 -24.65 1.02
C VAL A 328 13.75 -23.24 1.14
N GLY A 329 12.89 -23.03 2.14
CA GLY A 329 12.03 -21.85 2.22
C GLY A 329 11.94 -21.29 3.63
N GLU A 330 11.52 -20.04 3.72
CA GLU A 330 11.19 -19.43 5.01
C GLU A 330 9.77 -19.81 5.42
N VAL A 331 9.61 -20.07 6.71
CA VAL A 331 8.35 -20.21 7.43
C VAL A 331 8.28 -19.15 8.51
N VAL A 332 7.07 -18.80 8.95
CA VAL A 332 6.88 -17.83 10.04
C VAL A 332 6.18 -18.52 11.20
N VAL A 333 6.84 -18.55 12.35
CA VAL A 333 6.35 -19.15 13.59
C VAL A 333 6.45 -18.11 14.70
N ASN A 334 5.34 -17.80 15.37
CA ASN A 334 5.27 -16.73 16.39
C ASN A 334 5.83 -15.38 15.89
N GLY A 335 5.51 -15.01 14.64
CA GLY A 335 6.00 -13.80 13.99
C GLY A 335 7.52 -13.77 13.72
N LYS A 336 8.19 -14.92 13.79
CA LYS A 336 9.64 -15.04 13.54
C LYS A 336 9.90 -15.93 12.33
N ASN A 337 10.79 -15.47 11.45
CA ASN A 337 11.21 -16.24 10.29
C ASN A 337 12.16 -17.36 10.70
N GLY A 338 11.96 -18.55 10.15
CA GLY A 338 12.85 -19.69 10.24
C GLY A 338 13.10 -20.28 8.85
N LEU A 339 14.33 -20.70 8.57
CA LEU A 339 14.65 -21.40 7.33
C LEU A 339 14.40 -22.90 7.50
N HIS A 340 13.55 -23.47 6.68
CA HIS A 340 13.21 -24.89 6.69
C HIS A 340 13.63 -25.53 5.36
N LEU A 341 13.87 -26.84 5.40
CA LEU A 341 13.94 -27.73 4.26
C LEU A 341 12.83 -28.76 4.41
N ALA A 342 12.03 -28.95 3.37
CA ALA A 342 11.12 -30.08 3.27
C ALA A 342 11.27 -30.79 1.94
N ALA A 343 10.99 -32.08 1.91
CA ALA A 343 10.95 -32.87 0.69
C ALA A 343 9.87 -33.95 0.76
N VAL A 344 9.31 -34.28 -0.41
CA VAL A 344 8.33 -35.36 -0.58
C VAL A 344 8.65 -36.21 -1.80
N SER A 345 8.39 -37.51 -1.71
CA SER A 345 8.49 -38.49 -2.80
C SER A 345 7.18 -39.26 -2.89
N ILE A 346 6.58 -39.31 -4.08
CA ILE A 346 5.35 -40.05 -4.35
C ILE A 346 5.58 -41.12 -5.42
N HIS A 347 5.31 -42.38 -5.06
CA HIS A 347 5.25 -43.54 -5.96
C HIS A 347 4.77 -44.80 -5.24
N ALA A 348 4.42 -45.84 -6.00
CA ALA A 348 3.86 -47.09 -5.48
C ALA A 348 4.75 -47.80 -4.43
N ALA A 349 6.08 -47.66 -4.53
CA ALA A 349 7.03 -48.28 -3.61
C ALA A 349 7.51 -47.38 -2.46
N ALA A 350 6.96 -46.16 -2.32
CA ALA A 350 7.46 -45.18 -1.34
C ALA A 350 7.22 -45.71 0.08
N ASN A 351 8.28 -45.71 0.89
CA ASN A 351 8.26 -46.30 2.23
C ASN A 351 9.22 -45.57 3.18
N PHE A 352 9.08 -45.82 4.48
CA PHE A 352 9.85 -45.16 5.53
C PHE A 352 11.38 -45.24 5.33
N THR A 353 11.89 -46.34 4.78
CA THR A 353 13.33 -46.49 4.55
C THR A 353 13.85 -45.49 3.53
N GLU A 354 13.09 -45.17 2.48
CA GLU A 354 13.49 -44.19 1.46
C GLU A 354 13.69 -42.79 2.06
N VAL A 355 12.74 -42.31 2.86
CA VAL A 355 12.87 -40.99 3.51
C VAL A 355 13.96 -41.01 4.58
N ARG A 356 14.14 -42.12 5.28
CA ARG A 356 15.23 -42.29 6.25
C ARG A 356 16.60 -42.18 5.58
N GLU A 357 16.80 -42.88 4.48
CA GLU A 357 18.05 -42.84 3.69
C GLU A 357 18.35 -41.43 3.15
N LEU A 358 17.30 -40.70 2.73
CA LEU A 358 17.42 -39.31 2.29
C LEU A 358 17.89 -38.38 3.41
N VAL A 359 17.28 -38.47 4.60
CA VAL A 359 17.68 -37.68 5.77
C VAL A 359 19.09 -38.08 6.23
N ASP A 360 19.44 -39.37 6.22
CA ASP A 360 20.79 -39.85 6.52
C ASP A 360 21.84 -39.26 5.57
N ALA A 361 21.55 -39.23 4.25
CA ALA A 361 22.44 -38.64 3.26
C ALA A 361 22.59 -37.12 3.47
N LEU A 362 21.49 -36.41 3.67
CA LEU A 362 21.50 -34.96 3.94
C LEU A 362 22.34 -34.62 5.19
N MET A 363 22.07 -35.30 6.30
CA MET A 363 22.76 -35.05 7.57
C MET A 363 24.25 -35.38 7.48
N ARG A 364 24.61 -36.43 6.74
CA ARG A 364 26.02 -36.79 6.48
C ARG A 364 26.74 -35.72 5.67
N GLU A 365 26.15 -35.22 4.58
CA GLU A 365 26.75 -34.14 3.77
C GLU A 365 26.89 -32.84 4.58
N LYS A 366 25.91 -32.55 5.46
CA LYS A 366 25.99 -31.43 6.39
C LYS A 366 26.90 -31.66 7.59
N GLN A 367 27.45 -32.86 7.78
CA GLN A 367 28.26 -33.25 8.93
C GLN A 367 27.55 -33.04 10.28
N ILE A 368 26.24 -33.29 10.32
CA ILE A 368 25.41 -33.16 11.51
C ILE A 368 25.08 -34.57 12.05
N SER A 369 25.46 -34.83 13.30
CA SER A 369 25.00 -36.01 14.03
C SER A 369 23.57 -35.79 14.52
N TYR A 370 22.74 -36.82 14.42
CA TYR A 370 21.34 -36.75 14.83
C TYR A 370 20.82 -38.09 15.35
N GLU A 371 19.74 -38.02 16.11
CA GLU A 371 19.02 -39.16 16.66
C GLU A 371 17.59 -39.20 16.12
N VAL A 372 16.98 -40.38 16.19
CA VAL A 372 15.58 -40.57 15.87
C VAL A 372 14.83 -41.05 17.08
N VAL A 373 13.70 -40.41 17.33
CA VAL A 373 12.73 -40.85 18.33
C VAL A 373 11.39 -41.04 17.63
N GLU A 374 10.55 -41.94 18.14
CA GLU A 374 9.18 -42.10 17.62
C GLU A 374 8.43 -40.77 17.67
N SER A 375 7.80 -40.39 16.56
CA SER A 375 7.02 -39.15 16.48
C SER A 375 5.56 -39.36 16.86
N GLU A 376 4.92 -38.28 17.31
CA GLU A 376 3.47 -38.21 17.50
C GLU A 376 2.73 -37.45 16.38
N ASP A 377 3.42 -36.94 15.37
CA ASP A 377 2.82 -36.10 14.31
C ASP A 377 1.71 -36.85 13.54
N PRO A 378 0.44 -36.39 13.62
CA PRO A 378 -0.70 -37.06 13.02
C PRO A 378 -0.73 -37.01 11.49
N ALA A 379 0.11 -36.17 10.86
CA ALA A 379 0.25 -36.16 9.41
C ALA A 379 0.86 -37.45 8.85
N PHE A 380 1.50 -38.27 9.70
CA PHE A 380 2.21 -39.48 9.33
C PHE A 380 1.61 -40.74 9.98
N ILE A 381 1.86 -41.90 9.38
CA ILE A 381 1.38 -43.21 9.85
C ILE A 381 2.05 -43.58 11.19
N ALA A 382 1.25 -43.98 12.18
CA ALA A 382 1.74 -44.48 13.46
C ALA A 382 2.67 -45.70 13.28
N GLY A 383 3.82 -45.69 13.96
CA GLY A 383 4.89 -46.69 13.77
C GLY A 383 5.73 -46.54 12.50
N ARG A 384 5.42 -45.56 11.62
CA ARG A 384 6.20 -45.21 10.42
C ARG A 384 6.47 -43.70 10.34
N ARG A 385 6.73 -43.11 11.50
CA ARG A 385 6.97 -41.68 11.71
C ARG A 385 8.01 -41.46 12.79
N ALA A 386 8.84 -40.44 12.62
CA ALA A 386 10.04 -40.24 13.42
C ALA A 386 10.36 -38.74 13.57
N ASP A 387 10.65 -38.33 14.80
CA ASP A 387 11.19 -37.01 15.11
C ASP A 387 12.71 -37.02 14.91
N ILE A 388 13.22 -35.94 14.33
CA ILE A 388 14.65 -35.74 14.04
C ILE A 388 15.21 -34.87 15.15
N ILE A 389 16.14 -35.42 15.95
CA ILE A 389 16.72 -34.75 17.12
C ILE A 389 18.19 -34.43 16.85
N VAL A 390 18.56 -33.15 16.98
CA VAL A 390 19.96 -32.68 16.89
C VAL A 390 20.30 -31.98 18.20
N ASN A 391 21.39 -32.41 18.85
CA ASN A 391 21.84 -31.87 20.15
C ASN A 391 20.71 -31.83 21.21
N GLY A 392 19.92 -32.90 21.28
CA GLY A 392 18.79 -33.01 22.23
C GLY A 392 17.56 -32.15 21.89
N THR A 393 17.56 -31.44 20.76
CA THR A 393 16.43 -30.58 20.32
C THR A 393 15.76 -31.18 19.09
N LYS A 394 14.41 -31.22 19.08
CA LYS A 394 13.65 -31.57 17.88
C LYS A 394 13.83 -30.50 16.81
N VAL A 395 14.40 -30.89 15.67
CA VAL A 395 14.60 -30.02 14.52
C VAL A 395 13.66 -30.35 13.37
N GLY A 396 13.01 -31.51 13.37
CA GLY A 396 12.17 -31.93 12.27
C GLY A 396 11.39 -33.21 12.50
N VAL A 397 10.73 -33.65 11.45
CA VAL A 397 9.94 -34.89 11.39
C VAL A 397 10.11 -35.55 10.03
N MET A 398 10.03 -36.88 9.97
CA MET A 398 10.02 -37.67 8.74
C MET A 398 9.06 -38.87 8.85
N GLY A 399 8.53 -39.33 7.73
CA GLY A 399 7.76 -40.56 7.70
C GLY A 399 6.95 -40.82 6.43
N GLU A 400 6.12 -41.85 6.49
CA GLU A 400 5.06 -42.12 5.51
C GLU A 400 3.80 -41.31 5.86
N LEU A 401 3.26 -40.54 4.91
CA LEU A 401 2.09 -39.70 5.14
C LEU A 401 0.84 -40.55 5.41
N TYR A 402 0.03 -40.11 6.37
CA TYR A 402 -1.17 -40.81 6.80
C TYR A 402 -2.23 -40.90 5.66
N PRO A 403 -2.91 -42.04 5.45
CA PRO A 403 -3.86 -42.19 4.35
C PRO A 403 -4.94 -41.11 4.26
N GLN A 404 -5.42 -40.60 5.41
CA GLN A 404 -6.41 -39.51 5.39
C GLN A 404 -5.83 -38.22 4.81
N VAL A 405 -4.54 -37.93 5.04
CA VAL A 405 -3.85 -36.79 4.41
C VAL A 405 -3.82 -36.98 2.90
N LEU A 406 -3.45 -38.17 2.42
CA LEU A 406 -3.44 -38.46 0.99
C LEU A 406 -4.82 -38.27 0.35
N VAL A 407 -5.89 -38.73 1.02
CA VAL A 407 -7.27 -38.53 0.58
C VAL A 407 -7.64 -37.04 0.54
N ASN A 408 -7.28 -36.26 1.55
CA ASN A 408 -7.55 -34.82 1.61
C ASN A 408 -6.90 -34.06 0.45
N PHE A 409 -5.68 -34.46 0.05
CA PHE A 409 -4.96 -33.90 -1.10
C PHE A 409 -5.28 -34.61 -2.44
N GLY A 410 -6.17 -35.61 -2.47
CA GLY A 410 -6.52 -36.34 -3.69
C GLY A 410 -5.39 -37.17 -4.31
N LEU A 411 -4.44 -37.66 -3.49
CA LEU A 411 -3.28 -38.43 -3.95
C LEU A 411 -3.55 -39.93 -3.88
N GLY A 412 -3.37 -40.62 -5.01
CA GLY A 412 -3.66 -42.06 -5.15
C GLY A 412 -2.50 -43.01 -4.87
N GLN A 413 -1.32 -42.49 -4.52
CA GLN A 413 -0.10 -43.27 -4.30
C GLN A 413 0.52 -42.93 -2.94
N PRO A 414 1.27 -43.84 -2.31
CA PRO A 414 1.98 -43.55 -1.08
C PRO A 414 2.93 -42.35 -1.24
N VAL A 415 2.97 -41.50 -0.21
CA VAL A 415 3.88 -40.36 -0.13
C VAL A 415 4.73 -40.52 1.12
N VAL A 416 6.03 -40.30 0.97
CA VAL A 416 6.95 -40.13 2.09
C VAL A 416 7.51 -38.73 2.07
N GLY A 417 7.84 -38.19 3.23
CA GLY A 417 8.43 -36.86 3.29
C GLY A 417 9.04 -36.54 4.64
N PHE A 418 9.83 -35.49 4.65
CA PHE A 418 10.40 -34.93 5.85
C PHE A 418 10.34 -33.41 5.81
N GLU A 419 10.44 -32.81 6.99
CA GLU A 419 10.70 -31.38 7.15
C GLU A 419 11.65 -31.15 8.31
N ILE A 420 12.68 -30.32 8.10
CA ILE A 420 13.71 -29.97 9.09
C ILE A 420 13.90 -28.46 9.09
N LYS A 421 13.91 -27.88 10.28
CA LYS A 421 14.41 -26.53 10.53
C LYS A 421 15.93 -26.52 10.38
N LEU A 422 16.43 -25.71 9.44
CA LEU A 422 17.86 -25.49 9.24
C LEU A 422 18.41 -24.59 10.35
N LEU A 423 19.58 -24.96 10.87
CA LEU A 423 20.24 -24.33 12.02
C LEU A 423 21.04 -23.09 11.64
#